data_AF-A0A0N0BBI7-F1
#
_entry.id   AF-A0A0N0BBI7-F1
#
_cell.length_a   1.000
_cell.length_b   1.000
_cell.length_c   1.000
_cell.angle_alpha   90.00
_cell.angle_beta   90.00
_cell.angle_gamma   90.00
#
_symmetry.space_group_name_H-M   'P 1'
#
loop_
_entity.id
_entity.type
_entity.pdbx_description
1 polymer ?
#
loop_
_entity_poly.entity_id
_entity_poly.type
_entity_poly.pdbx_seq_one_letter_code
_entity_poly.pdbx_strand_id
1 'polypeptide(L)'
;ICFNYGLQYVVEEMLDCVKKMQQYEREIYYKLIAKCSTLFGSSMVCMYLCASTFMLGPAFLPVSFPFETEYPFRVNYTPMYVIIYMHEAFVGYRCSAHGCLNIFGALLLWFTAARLECLAIEMKQTTNASMLIVCIKKQLYLIRYAKEVMRNFRFIVLYVVGTSTFVLTLCGIIFLTDTPLILRIQLLFASISVLIEIYIYTWPADYVKDMVN
;
A
#
# COMPACT_ATOMS: atom_id res chain seq x y z
N ILE A 1 -13.41 16.03 6.91
CA ILE A 1 -12.56 17.24 7.04
C ILE A 1 -11.31 16.97 7.91
N CYS A 2 -11.38 16.24 9.04
CA CYS A 2 -10.20 15.90 9.86
C CYS A 2 -9.10 15.05 9.16
N PHE A 3 -9.46 14.18 8.22
CA PHE A 3 -8.51 13.28 7.55
C PHE A 3 -7.41 14.02 6.77
N ASN A 4 -7.75 15.17 6.19
CA ASN A 4 -6.81 15.93 5.36
C ASN A 4 -5.73 16.63 6.20
N TYR A 5 -6.10 17.20 7.35
CA TYR A 5 -5.15 17.90 8.22
C TYR A 5 -4.11 16.97 8.86
N GLY A 6 -4.51 15.78 9.31
CA GLY A 6 -3.60 14.81 9.91
C GLY A 6 -2.57 14.28 8.90
N LEU A 7 -3.02 13.95 7.68
CA LEU A 7 -2.13 13.52 6.61
C LEU A 7 -1.20 14.64 6.14
N GLN A 8 -1.70 15.87 5.96
CA GLN A 8 -0.88 17.02 5.61
C GLN A 8 0.23 17.26 6.62
N TYR A 9 -0.11 17.26 7.92
CA TYR A 9 0.87 17.41 8.99
C TYR A 9 1.97 16.33 8.93
N VAL A 10 1.58 15.06 8.78
CA VAL A 10 2.52 13.94 8.70
C VAL A 10 3.48 14.09 7.51
N VAL A 11 2.96 14.51 6.36
CA VAL A 11 3.75 14.69 5.14
C VAL A 11 4.68 15.89 5.23
N GLU A 12 4.20 17.02 5.77
CA GLU A 12 5.02 18.22 5.98
C GLU A 12 6.19 17.95 6.93
N GLU A 13 5.92 17.26 8.04
CA GLU A 13 6.95 16.87 9.02
C GLU A 13 8.02 15.96 8.37
N MET A 14 7.59 14.98 7.57
CA MET A 14 8.49 14.10 6.83
C MET A 14 9.34 14.89 5.82
N LEU A 15 8.73 15.80 5.07
CA LEU A 15 9.41 16.63 4.07
C LEU A 15 10.46 17.52 4.72
N ASP A 16 10.12 18.17 5.82
CA ASP A 16 11.03 19.05 6.56
C ASP A 16 12.18 18.28 7.20
N CYS A 17 11.93 17.08 7.70
CA CYS A 17 12.98 16.18 8.17
C CYS A 17 13.92 15.78 7.04
N VAL A 18 13.41 15.41 5.87
CA VAL A 18 14.23 15.06 4.69
C VAL A 18 15.11 16.22 4.23
N LYS A 19 14.61 17.45 4.28
CA LYS A 19 15.40 18.65 3.95
C LYS A 19 16.54 18.91 4.92
N LYS A 20 16.36 18.60 6.21
CA LYS A 20 17.33 18.85 7.29
C LYS A 20 18.23 17.65 7.60
N MET A 21 18.08 16.57 6.85
CA MET A 21 18.71 15.27 7.14
C MET A 21 20.23 15.33 6.98
N GLN A 22 20.96 14.75 7.94
CA GLN A 22 22.42 14.68 7.89
C GLN A 22 22.90 13.55 6.97
N GLN A 23 24.16 13.61 6.51
CA GLN A 23 24.70 12.66 5.54
C GLN A 23 24.68 11.20 6.06
N TYR A 24 25.00 10.97 7.35
CA TYR A 24 24.95 9.62 7.94
C TYR A 24 23.51 9.08 8.03
N GLU A 25 22.53 9.93 8.35
CA GLU A 25 21.12 9.55 8.40
C GLU A 25 20.67 9.14 7.00
N ARG A 26 21.05 9.91 5.98
CA ARG A 26 20.75 9.64 4.58
C ARG A 26 21.24 8.26 4.12
N GLU A 27 22.42 7.82 4.56
CA GLU A 27 22.92 6.48 4.23
C GLU A 27 22.06 5.35 4.83
N ILE A 28 21.63 5.51 6.08
CA ILE A 28 20.72 4.57 6.75
C ILE A 28 19.38 4.53 6.00
N TYR A 29 18.85 5.70 5.63
CA TYR A 29 17.65 5.82 4.82
C TYR A 29 17.78 5.12 3.46
N TYR A 30 18.86 5.36 2.72
CA TYR A 30 19.07 4.68 1.44
C TYR A 30 19.16 3.18 1.59
N LYS A 31 19.80 2.67 2.65
CA LYS A 31 19.87 1.24 2.90
C LYS A 31 18.49 0.63 3.16
N LEU A 32 17.66 1.31 3.96
CA LEU A 32 16.31 0.85 4.29
C LEU A 32 15.36 0.97 3.09
N ILE A 33 15.42 2.09 2.37
CA ILE A 33 14.66 2.31 1.14
C ILE A 33 15.08 1.32 0.07
N ALA A 34 16.37 1.04 -0.14
CA ALA A 34 16.84 0.08 -1.14
C ALA A 34 16.28 -1.32 -0.87
N LYS A 35 16.30 -1.77 0.39
CA LYS A 35 15.74 -3.05 0.82
C LYS A 35 14.26 -3.19 0.47
N CYS A 36 13.50 -2.12 0.62
CA CYS A 36 12.06 -2.11 0.43
C CYS A 36 11.67 -1.80 -1.02
N SER A 37 12.36 -0.88 -1.68
CA SER A 37 12.00 -0.27 -2.96
C SER A 37 11.74 -1.27 -4.08
N THR A 38 12.51 -2.36 -4.15
CA THR A 38 12.32 -3.41 -5.15
C THR A 38 10.95 -4.08 -4.99
N LEU A 39 10.51 -4.33 -3.76
CA LEU A 39 9.23 -4.99 -3.48
C LEU A 39 8.06 -4.02 -3.69
N PHE A 40 8.18 -2.77 -3.21
CA PHE A 40 7.15 -1.74 -3.42
C PHE A 40 6.99 -1.34 -4.89
N GLY A 41 8.10 -1.19 -5.61
CA GLY A 41 8.09 -0.85 -7.03
C GLY A 41 7.57 -2.00 -7.88
N SER A 42 8.03 -3.23 -7.64
CA SER A 42 7.54 -4.39 -8.38
C SER A 42 6.06 -4.68 -8.11
N SER A 43 5.57 -4.51 -6.88
CA SER A 43 4.15 -4.68 -6.57
C SER A 43 3.28 -3.64 -7.27
N MET A 44 3.69 -2.36 -7.27
CA MET A 44 2.97 -1.29 -7.96
C MET A 44 2.90 -1.56 -9.47
N VAL A 45 4.02 -1.92 -10.09
CA VAL A 45 4.05 -2.28 -11.52
C VAL A 45 3.17 -3.49 -11.81
N CYS A 46 3.23 -4.52 -10.96
CA CYS A 46 2.41 -5.73 -11.10
C CYS A 46 0.91 -5.41 -11.03
N MET A 47 0.47 -4.57 -10.09
CA MET A 47 -0.93 -4.16 -9.95
C MET A 47 -1.46 -3.46 -11.21
N TYR A 48 -0.72 -2.49 -11.75
CA TYR A 48 -1.13 -1.78 -12.97
C TYR A 48 -1.08 -2.66 -14.21
N LEU A 49 -0.11 -3.56 -14.31
CA LEU A 49 -0.06 -4.56 -15.39
C LEU A 49 -1.27 -5.49 -15.32
N CYS A 50 -1.63 -6.00 -14.15
CA CYS A 50 -2.80 -6.84 -13.96
C CYS A 50 -4.12 -6.14 -14.33
N ALA A 51 -4.28 -4.89 -13.91
CA ALA A 51 -5.45 -4.11 -14.30
C ALA A 51 -5.50 -3.91 -15.82
N SER A 52 -4.37 -3.60 -16.44
CA SER A 52 -4.30 -3.39 -17.89
C SER A 52 -4.58 -4.68 -18.67
N THR A 53 -4.04 -5.83 -18.25
CA THR A 53 -4.31 -7.12 -18.90
C THR A 53 -5.77 -7.54 -18.74
N PHE A 54 -6.37 -7.28 -17.58
CA PHE A 54 -7.79 -7.53 -17.35
C PHE A 54 -8.67 -6.66 -18.26
N MET A 55 -8.37 -5.36 -18.38
CA MET A 55 -9.12 -4.45 -19.26
C MET A 55 -8.99 -4.79 -20.74
N LEU A 56 -7.86 -5.36 -21.15
CA LEU A 56 -7.65 -5.84 -22.52
C LEU A 56 -8.33 -7.20 -22.79
N GLY A 57 -8.87 -7.87 -21.76
CA GLY A 57 -9.54 -9.17 -21.88
C GLY A 57 -10.56 -9.27 -23.03
N PRO A 58 -11.48 -8.30 -23.22
CA PRO A 58 -12.45 -8.29 -24.32
C PRO A 58 -11.85 -8.27 -25.73
N ALA A 59 -10.59 -7.86 -25.88
CA ALA A 59 -9.92 -7.89 -27.19
C ALA A 59 -9.47 -9.30 -27.59
N PHE A 60 -9.32 -10.21 -26.62
CA PHE A 60 -8.77 -11.56 -26.82
C PHE A 60 -9.76 -12.68 -26.49
N LEU A 61 -10.74 -12.41 -25.63
CA LEU A 61 -11.76 -13.35 -25.18
C LEU A 61 -13.11 -13.03 -25.83
N PRO A 62 -14.01 -14.00 -26.01
CA PRO A 62 -15.35 -13.80 -26.56
C PRO A 62 -16.30 -13.15 -25.52
N VAL A 63 -15.84 -12.09 -24.84
CA VAL A 63 -16.58 -11.32 -23.84
C VAL A 63 -16.71 -9.88 -24.31
N SER A 64 -17.86 -9.25 -24.05
CA SER A 64 -18.13 -7.88 -24.54
C SER A 64 -17.44 -6.81 -23.69
N PHE A 65 -17.41 -7.01 -22.37
CA PHE A 65 -16.87 -6.09 -21.38
C PHE A 65 -15.91 -6.81 -20.43
N PRO A 66 -14.95 -6.09 -19.81
CA PRO A 66 -14.06 -6.66 -18.80
C PRO A 66 -14.82 -7.24 -17.61
N PHE A 67 -15.94 -6.61 -17.22
CA PHE A 67 -16.80 -7.09 -16.15
C PHE A 67 -18.12 -7.64 -16.68
N GLU A 68 -18.55 -8.76 -16.11
CA GLU A 68 -19.86 -9.37 -16.41
C GLU A 68 -20.95 -8.60 -15.64
N THR A 69 -21.54 -7.60 -16.29
CA THR A 69 -22.56 -6.72 -15.70
C THR A 69 -23.79 -6.66 -16.58
N GLU A 70 -24.96 -6.87 -15.97
CA GLU A 70 -26.25 -6.65 -16.64
C GLU A 70 -26.64 -5.18 -16.55
N TYR A 71 -26.91 -4.57 -17.71
CA TYR A 71 -27.32 -3.18 -17.80
C TYR A 71 -28.84 -3.07 -18.01
N PRO A 72 -29.56 -2.22 -17.26
CA PRO A 72 -31.01 -2.06 -17.40
C PRO A 72 -31.43 -1.32 -18.70
N PHE A 73 -30.46 -1.02 -19.56
CA PHE A 73 -30.62 -0.32 -20.83
C PHE A 73 -29.90 -1.07 -21.95
N ARG A 74 -30.29 -0.80 -23.20
CA ARG A 74 -29.69 -1.46 -24.37
C ARG A 74 -28.27 -0.96 -24.60
N VAL A 75 -27.33 -1.90 -24.72
CA VAL A 75 -25.90 -1.62 -24.94
C VAL A 75 -25.50 -1.76 -26.43
N ASN A 76 -26.49 -1.84 -27.31
CA ASN A 76 -26.32 -2.31 -28.69
C ASN A 76 -25.77 -1.24 -29.65
N TYR A 77 -25.45 -0.04 -29.17
CA TYR A 77 -24.95 1.08 -30.00
C TYR A 77 -23.53 1.47 -29.58
N THR A 78 -22.67 1.73 -30.57
CA THR A 78 -21.24 2.07 -30.41
C THR A 78 -20.92 3.12 -29.33
N PRO A 79 -21.63 4.28 -29.21
CA PRO A 79 -21.31 5.26 -28.18
C PRO A 79 -21.57 4.73 -26.75
N MET A 80 -22.62 3.92 -26.56
CA MET A 80 -22.95 3.34 -25.25
C MET A 80 -21.85 2.38 -24.81
N TYR A 81 -21.39 1.54 -25.73
CA TYR A 81 -20.27 0.62 -25.52
C TYR A 81 -19.02 1.37 -25.05
N VAL A 82 -18.64 2.44 -25.75
CA VAL A 82 -17.44 3.23 -25.42
C VAL A 82 -17.56 3.87 -24.03
N ILE A 83 -18.71 4.44 -23.68
CA ILE A 83 -18.92 5.07 -22.37
C ILE A 83 -18.78 4.03 -21.24
N ILE A 84 -19.42 2.88 -21.39
CA ILE A 84 -19.37 1.80 -20.40
C ILE A 84 -17.94 1.28 -20.25
N TYR A 85 -17.28 0.98 -21.37
CA TYR A 85 -15.91 0.47 -21.35
C TYR A 85 -14.96 1.47 -20.67
N MET A 86 -15.07 2.76 -21.00
CA MET A 86 -14.25 3.81 -20.36
C MET A 86 -14.54 3.94 -18.86
N HIS A 87 -15.80 3.80 -18.44
CA HIS A 87 -16.18 3.84 -17.04
C HIS A 87 -15.63 2.62 -16.27
N GLU A 88 -15.79 1.41 -16.80
CA GLU A 88 -15.25 0.19 -16.21
C GLU A 88 -13.71 0.25 -16.12
N ALA A 89 -13.04 0.71 -17.18
CA ALA A 89 -11.60 0.95 -17.18
C ALA A 89 -11.19 1.95 -16.10
N PHE A 90 -11.89 3.08 -15.99
CA PHE A 90 -11.63 4.07 -14.95
C PHE A 90 -11.78 3.47 -13.55
N VAL A 91 -12.85 2.72 -13.29
CA VAL A 91 -13.06 2.05 -12.00
C VAL A 91 -11.91 1.08 -11.69
N GLY A 92 -11.48 0.25 -12.65
CA GLY A 92 -10.38 -0.68 -12.43
C GLY A 92 -9.04 0.01 -12.14
N TYR A 93 -8.69 1.08 -12.88
CA TYR A 93 -7.48 1.85 -12.59
C TYR A 93 -7.56 2.57 -11.25
N ARG A 94 -8.75 3.02 -10.83
CA ARG A 94 -8.97 3.62 -9.50
C ARG A 94 -8.72 2.59 -8.39
N CYS A 95 -9.12 1.33 -8.58
CA CYS A 95 -8.81 0.26 -7.65
C CYS A 95 -7.29 0.04 -7.53
N SER A 96 -6.55 -0.02 -8.65
CA SER A 96 -5.08 -0.12 -8.62
C SER A 96 -4.40 1.09 -7.96
N ALA A 97 -4.92 2.29 -8.20
CA ALA A 97 -4.42 3.51 -7.55
C ALA A 97 -4.67 3.49 -6.03
N HIS A 98 -5.77 2.89 -5.57
CA HIS A 98 -6.04 2.74 -4.14
C HIS A 98 -5.00 1.85 -3.45
N GLY A 99 -4.52 0.79 -4.13
CA GLY A 99 -3.41 -0.02 -3.62
C GLY A 99 -2.11 0.79 -3.44
N CYS A 100 -1.89 1.81 -4.27
CA CYS A 100 -0.75 2.73 -4.12
C CYS A 100 -0.84 3.60 -2.85
N LEU A 101 -2.04 3.89 -2.33
CA LEU A 101 -2.19 4.62 -1.07
C LEU A 101 -1.73 3.80 0.13
N ASN A 102 -1.89 2.47 0.07
CA ASN A 102 -1.39 1.55 1.09
C ASN A 102 0.14 1.58 1.16
N ILE A 103 0.78 1.58 -0.02
CA ILE A 103 2.23 1.74 -0.17
C ILE A 103 2.70 3.05 0.47
N PHE A 104 1.97 4.15 0.28
CA PHE A 104 2.33 5.43 0.87
C PHE A 104 2.31 5.41 2.40
N GLY A 105 1.28 4.83 3.02
CA GLY A 105 1.23 4.65 4.48
C GLY A 105 2.39 3.80 5.01
N ALA A 106 2.71 2.71 4.31
CA ALA A 106 3.84 1.84 4.63
C ALA A 106 5.19 2.56 4.53
N LEU A 107 5.39 3.43 3.53
CA LEU A 107 6.60 4.25 3.39
C LEU A 107 6.78 5.25 4.54
N LEU A 108 5.70 5.85 5.03
CA LEU A 108 5.75 6.76 6.19
C LEU A 108 6.15 6.02 7.49
N LEU A 109 5.71 4.77 7.64
CA LEU A 109 6.15 3.91 8.75
C LEU A 109 7.62 3.51 8.59
N TRP A 110 8.07 3.15 7.39
CA TRP A 110 9.49 2.90 7.10
C TRP A 110 10.37 4.13 7.35
N PHE A 111 9.86 5.33 7.03
CA PHE A 111 10.54 6.57 7.37
C PHE A 111 10.71 6.72 8.89
N THR A 112 9.68 6.38 9.66
CA THR A 112 9.75 6.43 11.13
C THR A 112 10.74 5.40 11.67
N ALA A 113 10.73 4.21 11.08
CA ALA A 113 11.65 3.13 11.42
C ALA A 113 13.12 3.53 11.22
N ALA A 114 13.45 4.15 10.09
CA ALA A 114 14.80 4.66 9.82
C ALA A 114 15.26 5.69 10.87
N ARG A 115 14.37 6.60 11.30
CA ARG A 115 14.68 7.57 12.36
C ARG A 115 14.97 6.89 13.70
N LEU A 116 14.20 5.84 14.03
CA LEU A 116 14.41 5.07 15.26
C LEU A 116 15.75 4.34 15.24
N GLU A 117 16.17 3.78 14.10
CA GLU A 117 17.51 3.20 13.95
C GLU A 117 18.62 4.25 14.12
N CYS A 118 18.49 5.42 13.49
CA CYS A 118 19.44 6.53 13.65
C CYS A 118 19.57 6.93 15.13
N LEU A 119 18.43 7.05 15.81
CA LEU A 119 18.37 7.40 17.21
C LEU A 119 18.98 6.31 18.12
N ALA A 120 18.78 5.03 17.79
CA ALA A 120 19.40 3.93 18.53
C ALA A 120 20.94 3.95 18.42
N ILE A 121 21.48 4.36 17.27
CA ILE A 121 22.93 4.57 17.09
C ILE A 121 23.42 5.75 17.93
N GLU A 122 22.71 6.88 17.91
CA GLU A 122 23.02 8.04 18.77
C GLU A 122 23.07 7.61 20.25
N MET A 123 22.04 6.90 20.73
CA MET A 123 21.95 6.44 22.12
C MET A 123 23.13 5.57 22.54
N LYS A 124 23.59 4.66 21.68
CA LYS A 124 24.76 3.81 21.96
C LYS A 124 26.06 4.60 22.09
N GLN A 125 26.17 5.74 21.43
CA GLN A 125 27.36 6.59 21.47
C GLN A 125 27.32 7.60 22.63
N THR A 126 26.16 7.86 23.22
CA THR A 126 26.03 8.82 24.34
C THR A 126 26.47 8.22 25.68
N THR A 127 27.40 8.89 26.36
CA THR A 127 27.84 8.55 27.73
C THR A 127 27.17 9.41 28.81
N ASN A 128 26.46 10.47 28.41
CA ASN A 128 25.90 11.47 29.31
C ASN A 128 24.40 11.23 29.60
N ALA A 129 24.02 11.21 30.87
CA ALA A 129 22.63 11.03 31.30
C ALA A 129 21.68 12.13 30.75
N SER A 130 22.15 13.38 30.64
CA SER A 130 21.38 14.48 30.05
C SER A 130 21.09 14.27 28.55
N MET A 131 22.07 13.74 27.81
CA MET A 131 21.96 13.46 26.38
C MET A 131 21.04 12.25 26.13
N LEU A 132 21.07 11.27 27.03
CA LEU A 132 20.16 10.13 27.03
C LEU A 132 18.70 10.58 27.19
N ILE A 133 18.40 11.50 28.11
CA ILE A 133 17.06 12.07 28.28
C ILE A 133 16.56 12.74 26.99
N VAL A 134 17.44 13.47 26.28
CA VAL A 134 17.10 14.08 24.99
C VAL A 134 16.78 13.02 23.94
N CYS A 135 17.56 11.94 23.87
CA CYS A 135 17.30 10.83 22.95
C CYS A 135 15.95 10.15 23.24
N ILE A 136 15.63 9.88 24.51
CA ILE A 136 14.34 9.30 24.91
C ILE A 136 13.18 10.23 24.50
N LYS A 137 13.32 11.54 24.67
CA LYS A 137 12.31 12.51 24.20
C LYS A 137 12.11 12.46 22.69
N LYS A 138 13.20 12.36 21.90
CA LYS A 138 13.13 12.17 20.45
C LYS A 138 12.43 10.85 20.07
N GLN A 139 12.72 9.76 20.80
CA GLN A 139 12.11 8.45 20.56
C GLN A 139 10.59 8.51 20.77
N LEU A 140 10.15 9.09 21.89
CA LEU A 140 8.73 9.26 22.19
C LEU A 140 8.02 10.12 21.15
N TYR A 141 8.69 11.14 20.62
CA TYR A 141 8.17 11.97 19.53
C TYR A 141 7.94 11.14 18.26
N LEU A 142 8.91 10.33 17.84
CA LEU A 142 8.80 9.46 16.67
C LEU A 142 7.70 8.40 16.83
N ILE A 143 7.55 7.83 18.03
CA ILE A 143 6.45 6.89 18.33
C ILE A 143 5.09 7.60 18.20
N ARG A 144 4.99 8.87 18.64
CA ARG A 144 3.76 9.65 18.49
C ARG A 144 3.45 9.94 17.03
N TYR A 145 4.47 10.25 16.22
CA TYR A 145 4.34 10.39 14.77
C TYR A 145 3.85 9.08 14.12
N ALA A 146 4.44 7.93 14.45
CA ALA A 146 3.99 6.64 13.93
C ALA A 146 2.51 6.34 14.28
N LYS A 147 2.10 6.65 15.52
CA LYS A 147 0.69 6.55 15.94
C LYS A 147 -0.22 7.46 15.13
N GLU A 148 0.24 8.67 14.78
CA GLU A 148 -0.49 9.59 13.93
C GLU A 148 -0.64 9.04 12.51
N VAL A 149 0.43 8.51 11.92
CA VAL A 149 0.39 7.82 10.62
C VAL A 149 -0.65 6.71 10.67
N MET A 150 -0.53 5.76 11.62
CA MET A 150 -1.48 4.65 11.74
C MET A 150 -2.92 5.13 11.93
N ARG A 151 -3.15 6.22 12.68
CA ARG A 151 -4.48 6.80 12.88
C ARG A 151 -5.08 7.31 11.56
N ASN A 152 -4.29 7.98 10.74
CA ASN A 152 -4.75 8.47 9.44
C ASN A 152 -5.02 7.31 8.48
N PHE A 153 -4.17 6.28 8.43
CA PHE A 153 -4.40 5.15 7.52
C PHE A 153 -5.37 4.08 8.05
N ARG A 154 -5.80 4.14 9.31
CA ARG A 154 -6.62 3.10 9.96
C ARG A 154 -7.84 2.67 9.15
N PHE A 155 -8.62 3.62 8.64
CA PHE A 155 -9.84 3.31 7.88
C PHE A 155 -9.53 2.71 6.51
N ILE A 156 -8.48 3.19 5.85
CA ILE A 156 -8.01 2.65 4.56
C ILE A 156 -7.59 1.19 4.75
N VAL A 157 -6.83 0.91 5.81
CA VAL A 157 -6.32 -0.42 6.12
C VAL A 157 -7.44 -1.37 6.49
N LEU A 158 -8.38 -0.94 7.34
CA LEU A 158 -9.56 -1.74 7.68
C LEU A 158 -10.38 -2.08 6.43
N TYR A 159 -10.57 -1.10 5.55
CA TYR A 159 -11.25 -1.31 4.28
C TYR A 159 -10.51 -2.31 3.40
N VAL A 160 -9.20 -2.16 3.22
CA VAL A 160 -8.37 -3.03 2.37
C VAL A 160 -8.30 -4.45 2.93
N VAL A 161 -8.03 -4.63 4.22
CA VAL A 161 -7.96 -5.95 4.85
C VAL A 161 -9.34 -6.62 4.83
N GLY A 162 -10.41 -5.88 5.11
CA GLY A 162 -11.77 -6.42 5.10
C GLY A 162 -12.23 -6.84 3.71
N THR A 163 -12.00 -5.99 2.70
CA THR A 163 -12.33 -6.32 1.31
C THR A 163 -11.46 -7.48 0.78
N SER A 164 -10.17 -7.48 1.09
CA SER A 164 -9.24 -8.54 0.69
C SER A 164 -9.60 -9.90 1.31
N THR A 165 -9.96 -9.94 2.59
CA THR A 165 -10.39 -11.20 3.24
C THR A 165 -11.69 -11.73 2.64
N PHE A 166 -12.64 -10.84 2.32
CA PHE A 166 -13.87 -11.22 1.63
C PHE A 166 -13.58 -11.78 0.23
N VAL A 167 -12.75 -11.09 -0.56
CA VAL A 167 -12.35 -11.51 -1.91
C VAL A 167 -11.60 -12.84 -1.88
N LEU A 168 -10.64 -13.02 -0.97
CA LEU A 168 -9.89 -14.28 -0.82
C LEU A 168 -10.81 -15.45 -0.45
N THR A 169 -11.82 -15.21 0.40
CA THR A 169 -12.81 -16.23 0.77
C THR A 169 -13.63 -16.66 -0.44
N LEU A 170 -14.13 -15.70 -1.23
CA LEU A 170 -14.86 -15.99 -2.47
C LEU A 170 -13.97 -16.71 -3.49
N CYS A 171 -12.72 -16.27 -3.66
CA CYS A 171 -11.75 -16.93 -4.55
C CYS A 171 -11.53 -18.39 -4.14
N GLY A 172 -11.42 -18.67 -2.83
CA GLY A 172 -11.30 -20.03 -2.31
C GLY A 172 -12.52 -20.91 -2.64
N ILE A 173 -13.73 -20.36 -2.55
CA ILE A 173 -14.96 -21.08 -2.93
C ILE A 173 -15.00 -21.37 -4.44
N ILE A 174 -14.69 -20.36 -5.27
CA ILE A 174 -14.66 -20.50 -6.74
C ILE A 174 -13.59 -21.52 -7.17
N PHE A 175 -12.46 -21.56 -6.47
CA PHE A 175 -11.39 -22.52 -6.73
C PHE A 175 -11.83 -23.98 -6.52
N LEU A 176 -12.73 -24.23 -5.55
CA LEU A 176 -13.30 -25.55 -5.28
C LEU A 176 -14.35 -25.98 -6.33
N THR A 177 -14.85 -25.03 -7.13
CA THR A 177 -15.83 -25.31 -8.19
C THR A 177 -15.11 -25.77 -9.47
N ASP A 178 -15.78 -26.59 -10.29
CA ASP A 178 -15.29 -26.97 -11.60
C ASP A 178 -15.22 -25.75 -12.53
N THR A 179 -14.03 -25.17 -12.60
CA THR A 179 -13.72 -23.94 -13.32
C THR A 179 -12.59 -24.20 -14.32
N PRO A 180 -12.56 -23.51 -15.46
CA PRO A 180 -11.52 -23.70 -16.47
C PRO A 180 -10.13 -23.38 -15.90
N LEU A 181 -9.11 -24.12 -16.34
CA LEU A 181 -7.73 -24.01 -15.83
C LEU A 181 -7.18 -22.57 -15.89
N ILE A 182 -7.50 -21.84 -16.95
CA ILE A 182 -7.07 -20.45 -17.14
C ILE A 182 -7.60 -19.55 -16.02
N LEU A 183 -8.88 -19.71 -15.65
CA LEU A 183 -9.50 -18.93 -14.57
C LEU A 183 -8.90 -19.29 -13.21
N ARG A 184 -8.58 -20.57 -12.98
CA ARG A 184 -7.90 -21.01 -11.75
C ARG A 184 -6.52 -20.37 -11.59
N ILE A 185 -5.74 -20.29 -12.67
CA ILE A 185 -4.42 -19.64 -12.65
C ILE A 185 -4.57 -18.13 -12.38
N GLN A 186 -5.53 -17.47 -13.01
CA GLN A 186 -5.81 -16.05 -12.76
C GLN A 186 -6.22 -15.77 -11.31
N LEU A 187 -7.10 -16.60 -10.74
CA LEU A 187 -7.53 -16.51 -9.34
C LEU A 187 -6.37 -16.70 -8.36
N LEU A 188 -5.48 -17.64 -8.62
CA LEU A 188 -4.28 -17.86 -7.81
C LEU A 188 -3.35 -16.63 -7.85
N PHE A 189 -3.10 -16.08 -9.04
CA PHE A 189 -2.25 -14.90 -9.20
C PHE A 189 -2.84 -13.66 -8.50
N ALA A 190 -4.15 -13.45 -8.63
CA ALA A 190 -4.88 -12.40 -7.93
C ALA A 190 -4.77 -12.56 -6.40
N SER A 191 -4.94 -13.80 -5.90
CA SER A 191 -4.84 -14.10 -4.47
C SER A 191 -3.45 -13.81 -3.91
N ILE A 192 -2.39 -14.21 -4.64
CA ILE A 192 -0.99 -13.91 -4.26
C ILE A 192 -0.76 -12.39 -4.24
N SER A 193 -1.26 -11.67 -5.24
CA SER A 193 -1.10 -10.22 -5.33
C SER A 193 -1.74 -9.49 -4.15
N VAL A 194 -2.96 -9.90 -3.77
CA VAL A 194 -3.66 -9.36 -2.60
C VAL A 194 -2.91 -9.65 -1.30
N LEU A 195 -2.36 -10.87 -1.14
CA LEU A 195 -1.56 -11.22 0.03
C LEU A 195 -0.26 -10.40 0.13
N ILE A 196 0.41 -10.17 -1.01
CA ILE A 196 1.60 -9.30 -1.07
C ILE A 196 1.24 -7.89 -0.64
N GLU A 197 0.10 -7.35 -1.07
CA GLU A 197 -0.36 -6.02 -0.68
C GLU A 197 -0.58 -5.90 0.84
N ILE A 198 -1.25 -6.89 1.45
CA ILE A 198 -1.44 -6.95 2.90
C ILE A 198 -0.07 -7.01 3.61
N TYR A 199 0.83 -7.88 3.14
CA TYR A 199 2.16 -8.04 3.73
C TYR A 199 2.99 -6.74 3.68
N ILE A 200 2.93 -6.03 2.55
CA ILE A 200 3.62 -4.76 2.34
C ILE A 200 3.21 -3.73 3.41
N TYR A 201 1.95 -3.74 3.83
CA TYR A 201 1.45 -2.84 4.86
C TYR A 201 1.84 -3.28 6.27
N THR A 202 1.72 -4.57 6.59
CA THR A 202 2.01 -5.07 7.95
C THR A 202 3.48 -5.05 8.29
N TRP A 203 4.36 -5.29 7.31
CA TRP A 203 5.81 -5.37 7.55
C TRP A 203 6.42 -4.14 8.25
N PRO A 204 6.26 -2.90 7.77
CA PRO A 204 6.80 -1.74 8.49
C PRO A 204 6.13 -1.52 9.85
N ALA A 205 4.85 -1.88 9.99
CA ALA A 205 4.14 -1.74 11.26
C ALA A 205 4.71 -2.70 12.33
N ASP A 206 4.95 -3.96 11.96
CA ASP A 206 5.58 -4.96 12.82
C ASP A 206 7.02 -4.57 13.15
N TYR A 207 7.77 -4.08 12.16
CA TYR A 207 9.14 -3.63 12.36
C TYR A 207 9.23 -2.46 13.35
N VAL A 208 8.35 -1.46 13.24
CA VAL A 208 8.28 -0.35 14.21
C VAL A 208 7.87 -0.86 15.60
N LYS A 209 6.95 -1.83 15.68
CA LYS A 209 6.52 -2.43 16.95
C LYS A 209 7.69 -3.15 17.64
N ASP A 210 8.48 -3.92 16.90
CA ASP A 210 9.62 -4.67 17.42
C ASP A 210 10.75 -3.76 17.95
N MET A 211 10.90 -2.54 17.40
CA MET A 211 11.87 -1.57 17.91
C MET A 211 11.43 -0.84 19.18
N VAL A 212 10.14 -0.89 19.51
CA VAL A 212 9.56 -0.18 20.66
C VAL A 212 9.39 -1.11 21.88
N ASN A 213 9.41 -2.42 21.65
CA ASN A 213 9.18 -3.45 22.67
C ASN A 213 10.49 -4.04 23.19
#